data_AF-A0A848YRV3-F1
#
_entry.id   AF-A0A848YRV3-F1
#
_cell.length_a   1.000
_cell.length_b   1.000
_cell.length_c   1.000
_cell.angle_alpha   90.00
_cell.angle_beta   90.00
_cell.angle_gamma   90.00
#
_symmetry.space_group_name_H-M   'P 1'
#
loop_
_entity.id
_entity.type
_entity.pdbx_description
1 polymer ?
#
loop_
_entity_poly.entity_id
_entity_poly.type
_entity_poly.pdbx_seq_one_letter_code
_entity_poly.pdbx_strand_id
1 'polypeptide(L)'
;MVRAFTKPLTLYRIGVAASSLALLAACGGGSGAGPVSTPRPTPTPTPTPTPTPTPTSFDTEEFRFSDGPSQHNAVVAWQDGITGDGTVIAIIDSGIDSDSPEFAGRIHPDSADVAGNRGIDGEDDHGTNVALVAAAARNDTGVLGIAFDAQVLAIRADDPGSCGNDTPQDASLTCLFADQDIAAGVDLAVSSGAKVVNLSLGGGPASQVLLDAVARASAAGVVVVVAAGNSGDGSDPNIPADQPDPFASTVRQAGGDNVIIVGSVNANGDFSGFSNQAGSESAFYLTAR
;
A
#
# COMPACT_ATOMS: atom_id res chain seq x y z
N MET A 1 -7.69 -17.52 -46.96
CA MET A 1 -7.14 -16.85 -48.16
C MET A 1 -6.04 -15.92 -47.67
N VAL A 2 -4.79 -16.23 -48.02
CA VAL A 2 -3.55 -15.39 -48.12
C VAL A 2 -3.19 -14.49 -46.92
N ARG A 3 -2.24 -14.79 -46.00
CA ARG A 3 -0.74 -14.94 -46.05
C ARG A 3 0.08 -13.74 -46.53
N ALA A 4 0.90 -13.18 -45.64
CA ALA A 4 2.18 -12.48 -45.87
C ALA A 4 2.80 -12.16 -44.48
N PHE A 5 4.08 -12.30 -44.14
CA PHE A 5 5.28 -12.82 -44.81
C PHE A 5 6.30 -13.23 -43.71
N THR A 6 7.24 -14.08 -44.09
CA THR A 6 8.20 -14.85 -43.27
C THR A 6 9.60 -14.23 -43.16
N LYS A 7 10.24 -14.42 -41.98
CA LYS A 7 11.66 -14.82 -41.70
C LYS A 7 12.84 -13.83 -41.98
N PRO A 8 14.10 -14.06 -41.49
CA PRO A 8 14.61 -14.88 -40.36
C PRO A 8 15.76 -14.25 -39.50
N LEU A 9 16.19 -15.06 -38.50
CA LEU A 9 17.32 -15.06 -37.55
C LEU A 9 18.68 -14.41 -37.93
N THR A 10 19.43 -13.96 -36.90
CA THR A 10 20.90 -14.13 -36.79
C THR A 10 21.35 -14.26 -35.32
N LEU A 11 22.41 -15.06 -35.11
CA LEU A 11 22.91 -15.70 -33.88
C LEU A 11 23.70 -14.83 -32.87
N TYR A 12 23.50 -15.18 -31.59
CA TYR A 12 24.48 -15.49 -30.53
C TYR A 12 25.96 -15.08 -30.66
N ARG A 13 26.49 -14.38 -29.63
CA ARG A 13 27.85 -14.62 -29.09
C ARG A 13 27.92 -14.36 -27.58
N ILE A 14 28.20 -15.44 -26.84
CA ILE A 14 28.71 -15.46 -25.46
C ILE A 14 30.17 -14.98 -25.48
N GLY A 15 30.54 -14.12 -24.53
CA GLY A 15 31.93 -13.79 -24.23
C GLY A 15 32.29 -14.21 -22.80
N VAL A 16 33.08 -15.28 -22.66
CA VAL A 16 33.81 -15.66 -21.45
C VAL A 16 35.29 -15.70 -21.82
N ALA A 17 36.14 -15.05 -21.02
CA ALA A 17 37.60 -15.29 -20.96
C ALA A 17 38.07 -14.78 -19.58
N ALA A 18 38.32 -15.63 -18.58
CA ALA A 18 39.42 -16.59 -18.42
C ALA A 18 40.80 -15.92 -18.25
N SER A 19 41.30 -16.06 -17.03
CA SER A 19 42.60 -15.66 -16.50
C SER A 19 43.76 -16.39 -17.16
N SER A 20 44.94 -15.76 -17.23
CA SER A 20 46.21 -16.47 -17.40
C SER A 20 47.39 -15.75 -16.76
N LEU A 21 48.23 -16.59 -16.14
CA LEU A 21 49.36 -16.34 -15.25
C LEU A 21 50.68 -16.18 -16.03
N ALA A 22 51.57 -15.34 -15.48
CA ALA A 22 53.05 -15.44 -15.41
C ALA A 22 53.93 -15.69 -16.66
N LEU A 23 54.98 -14.87 -16.84
CA LEU A 23 56.39 -15.24 -16.55
C LEU A 23 57.37 -14.06 -16.80
N LEU A 24 58.55 -14.20 -16.18
CA LEU A 24 59.60 -13.24 -15.82
C LEU A 24 60.39 -12.56 -16.96
N ALA A 25 60.99 -11.41 -16.66
CA ALA A 25 62.39 -11.12 -16.98
C ALA A 25 63.04 -10.23 -15.89
N ALA A 26 64.24 -10.60 -15.49
CA ALA A 26 65.03 -10.04 -14.40
C ALA A 26 66.16 -9.12 -14.92
N CYS A 27 66.45 -8.08 -14.15
CA CYS A 27 67.75 -7.39 -13.99
C CYS A 27 67.71 -6.85 -12.55
N GLY A 28 68.65 -7.09 -11.64
CA GLY A 28 70.09 -7.15 -11.78
C GLY A 28 70.66 -5.87 -11.17
N GLY A 29 70.98 -5.86 -9.87
CA GLY A 29 71.62 -4.71 -9.21
C GLY A 29 71.66 -4.83 -7.70
N GLY A 30 72.79 -5.29 -7.16
CA GLY A 30 73.06 -5.32 -5.72
C GLY A 30 73.72 -4.04 -5.23
N SER A 31 73.47 -3.67 -3.98
CA SER A 31 74.34 -2.82 -3.15
C SER A 31 73.95 -3.03 -1.67
N GLY A 32 74.93 -3.35 -0.84
CA GLY A 32 74.74 -3.70 0.56
C GLY A 32 74.43 -2.51 1.47
N ALA A 33 73.55 -2.72 2.44
CA ALA A 33 73.39 -1.94 3.65
C ALA A 33 73.04 -2.89 4.80
N GLY A 34 73.56 -2.63 6.00
CA GLY A 34 73.62 -3.54 7.16
C GLY A 34 72.28 -3.97 7.77
N PRO A 35 72.31 -4.76 8.87
CA PRO A 35 71.11 -5.33 9.46
C PRO A 35 70.23 -4.23 10.08
N VAL A 36 69.19 -3.83 9.36
CA VAL A 36 68.08 -3.04 9.89
C VAL A 36 67.08 -4.03 10.49
N SER A 37 66.91 -4.01 11.81
CA SER A 37 65.83 -4.74 12.48
C SER A 37 64.49 -4.18 12.02
N THR A 38 63.78 -4.92 11.17
CA THR A 38 62.41 -4.60 10.75
C THR A 38 61.50 -4.57 11.99
N PRO A 39 60.69 -3.51 12.20
CA PRO A 39 59.70 -3.49 13.26
C PRO A 39 58.74 -4.66 13.10
N ARG A 40 58.42 -5.35 14.20
CA ARG A 40 57.36 -6.38 14.23
C ARG A 40 56.06 -5.78 13.67
N PRO A 41 55.37 -6.43 12.72
CA PRO A 41 54.12 -5.91 12.18
C PRO A 41 53.10 -5.74 13.32
N THR A 42 52.53 -4.54 13.40
CA THR A 42 51.44 -4.22 14.32
C THR A 42 50.27 -5.15 14.01
N PRO A 43 49.68 -5.84 15.00
CA PRO A 43 48.51 -6.68 14.77
C PRO A 43 47.39 -5.82 14.17
N THR A 44 46.80 -6.31 13.07
CA THR A 44 45.61 -5.71 12.46
C THR A 44 44.52 -5.61 13.53
N PRO A 45 43.90 -4.43 13.74
CA PRO A 45 42.79 -4.31 14.68
C PRO A 45 41.69 -5.28 14.24
N THR A 46 41.26 -6.14 15.16
CA THR A 46 40.08 -6.99 14.97
C THR A 46 38.92 -6.09 14.58
N PRO A 47 38.16 -6.39 13.51
CA PRO A 47 36.98 -5.61 13.16
C PRO A 47 36.05 -5.60 14.37
N THR A 48 35.68 -4.40 14.82
CA THR A 48 34.65 -4.22 15.84
C THR A 48 33.42 -5.00 15.37
N PRO A 49 32.86 -5.92 16.19
CA PRO A 49 31.64 -6.60 15.81
C PRO A 49 30.59 -5.53 15.50
N THR A 50 29.99 -5.60 14.32
CA THR A 50 28.82 -4.79 13.99
C THR A 50 27.82 -4.99 15.12
N PRO A 51 27.34 -3.91 15.77
CA PRO A 51 26.36 -4.07 16.83
C PRO A 51 25.20 -4.87 16.26
N THR A 52 24.90 -6.01 16.87
CA THR A 52 23.65 -6.72 16.59
C THR A 52 22.54 -5.71 16.86
N PRO A 53 21.68 -5.37 15.88
CA PRO A 53 20.58 -4.47 16.13
C PRO A 53 19.81 -5.02 17.33
N THR A 54 19.65 -4.20 18.36
CA THR A 54 18.74 -4.51 19.46
C THR A 54 17.40 -4.81 18.80
N PRO A 55 16.77 -5.97 19.03
CA PRO A 55 15.45 -6.23 18.48
C PRO A 55 14.55 -5.09 18.94
N THR A 56 14.12 -4.25 18.01
CA THR A 56 13.13 -3.22 18.28
C THR A 56 11.88 -3.96 18.63
N SER A 57 11.52 -3.96 19.91
CA SER A 57 10.23 -4.48 20.33
C SER A 57 9.17 -3.63 19.64
N PHE A 58 8.47 -4.21 18.67
CA PHE A 58 7.28 -3.60 18.08
C PHE A 58 6.10 -3.61 19.05
N ASP A 59 6.20 -4.32 20.18
CA ASP A 59 5.22 -4.36 21.25
C ASP A 59 5.30 -3.11 22.16
N THR A 60 4.91 -1.96 21.60
CA THR A 60 4.78 -0.65 22.26
C THR A 60 3.36 -0.43 22.82
N GLU A 61 3.13 0.65 23.58
CA GLU A 61 1.77 1.04 24.00
C GLU A 61 0.89 1.38 22.78
N GLU A 62 1.44 2.16 21.84
CA GLU A 62 0.86 2.51 20.55
C GLU A 62 0.43 1.27 19.74
N PHE A 63 1.29 0.23 19.66
CA PHE A 63 0.95 -1.06 19.06
C PHE A 63 -0.19 -1.76 19.79
N ARG A 64 -0.17 -1.80 21.13
CA ARG A 64 -1.23 -2.45 21.91
C ARG A 64 -2.57 -1.70 21.87
N PHE A 65 -2.53 -0.41 21.55
CA PHE A 65 -3.72 0.39 21.31
C PHE A 65 -4.32 0.17 19.91
N SER A 66 -3.58 -0.53 19.03
CA SER A 66 -3.93 -0.76 17.63
C SER A 66 -4.22 -2.23 17.38
N ASP A 67 -5.50 -2.59 17.32
CA ASP A 67 -5.94 -3.97 17.15
C ASP A 67 -5.46 -4.60 15.83
N GLY A 68 -5.54 -3.84 14.72
CA GLY A 68 -5.23 -4.32 13.36
C GLY A 68 -3.84 -4.94 13.21
N PRO A 69 -2.73 -4.23 13.51
CA PRO A 69 -1.39 -4.77 13.35
C PRO A 69 -1.13 -6.07 14.12
N SER A 70 -1.70 -6.20 15.32
CA SER A 70 -1.55 -7.41 16.13
C SER A 70 -2.28 -8.61 15.51
N GLN A 71 -3.50 -8.40 15.01
CA GLN A 71 -4.32 -9.47 14.43
C GLN A 71 -3.80 -9.96 13.08
N HIS A 72 -3.26 -9.05 12.27
CA HIS A 72 -2.74 -9.39 10.94
C HIS A 72 -1.28 -9.85 10.98
N ASN A 73 -0.73 -10.07 12.18
CA ASN A 73 0.68 -10.45 12.39
C ASN A 73 1.67 -9.50 11.68
N ALA A 74 1.37 -8.19 11.62
CA ALA A 74 2.17 -7.21 10.91
C ALA A 74 3.62 -7.15 11.40
N VAL A 75 3.84 -7.46 12.68
CA VAL A 75 5.17 -7.58 13.30
C VAL A 75 6.11 -8.52 12.53
N VAL A 76 5.59 -9.57 11.90
CA VAL A 76 6.42 -10.48 11.09
C VAL A 76 7.03 -9.74 9.90
N ALA A 77 6.23 -8.96 9.17
CA ALA A 77 6.71 -8.16 8.05
C ALA A 77 7.63 -7.03 8.53
N TRP A 78 7.29 -6.37 9.64
CA TRP A 78 8.11 -5.28 10.19
C TRP A 78 9.49 -5.75 10.68
N GLN A 79 9.59 -6.97 11.21
CA GLN A 79 10.88 -7.59 11.58
C GLN A 79 11.77 -7.85 10.37
N ASP A 80 11.18 -8.04 9.19
CA ASP A 80 11.89 -8.14 7.91
C ASP A 80 12.18 -6.77 7.28
N GLY A 81 11.84 -5.67 7.97
CA GLY A 81 12.04 -4.30 7.49
C GLY A 81 10.99 -3.84 6.48
N ILE A 82 9.86 -4.55 6.37
CA ILE A 82 8.78 -4.21 5.44
C ILE A 82 7.77 -3.34 6.18
N THR A 83 8.00 -2.02 6.21
CA THR A 83 7.22 -1.04 6.98
C THR A 83 6.39 -0.09 6.12
N GLY A 84 6.48 -0.22 4.80
CA GLY A 84 5.87 0.69 3.83
C GLY A 84 6.80 1.79 3.31
N ASP A 85 8.05 1.86 3.79
CA ASP A 85 9.03 2.84 3.30
C ASP A 85 9.15 2.81 1.76
N GLY A 86 9.24 4.00 1.17
CA GLY A 86 9.28 4.19 -0.28
C GLY A 86 8.00 3.81 -1.04
N THR A 87 6.90 3.49 -0.34
CA THR A 87 5.60 3.15 -0.94
C THR A 87 4.60 4.29 -0.75
N VAL A 88 3.77 4.51 -1.76
CA VAL A 88 2.64 5.44 -1.71
C VAL A 88 1.34 4.63 -1.64
N ILE A 89 0.52 4.92 -0.63
CA ILE A 89 -0.84 4.38 -0.47
C ILE A 89 -1.81 5.51 -0.77
N ALA A 90 -2.67 5.31 -1.77
CA ALA A 90 -3.73 6.25 -2.11
C ALA A 90 -5.00 5.91 -1.33
N ILE A 91 -5.53 6.90 -0.62
CA ILE A 91 -6.81 6.82 0.10
C ILE A 91 -7.79 7.71 -0.63
N ILE A 92 -8.74 7.11 -1.35
CA ILE A 92 -9.81 7.82 -2.06
C ILE A 92 -11.05 7.77 -1.17
N ASP A 93 -11.35 8.89 -0.51
CA ASP A 93 -12.32 8.96 0.57
C ASP A 93 -12.80 10.42 0.79
N SER A 94 -13.41 10.73 1.94
CA SER A 94 -13.98 12.04 2.31
C SER A 94 -12.94 13.13 2.63
N GLY A 95 -11.65 12.82 2.54
CA GLY A 95 -10.53 13.69 2.88
C GLY A 95 -9.69 13.13 4.03
N ILE A 96 -8.80 13.96 4.57
CA ILE A 96 -7.88 13.59 5.67
C ILE A 96 -7.69 14.77 6.62
N ASP A 97 -7.51 14.55 7.91
CA ASP A 97 -6.98 15.58 8.82
C ASP A 97 -5.50 15.80 8.52
N SER A 98 -5.19 16.82 7.71
CA SER A 98 -3.81 17.07 7.28
C SER A 98 -2.91 17.65 8.37
N ASP A 99 -3.49 18.14 9.48
CA ASP A 99 -2.79 18.64 10.65
C ASP A 99 -2.46 17.54 11.68
N SER A 100 -2.97 16.31 11.46
CA SER A 100 -2.71 15.19 12.36
C SER A 100 -1.20 14.91 12.48
N PRO A 101 -0.66 14.78 13.71
CA PRO A 101 0.74 14.44 13.92
C PRO A 101 1.09 13.06 13.36
N GLU A 102 0.09 12.20 13.15
CA GLU A 102 0.27 10.90 12.54
C GLU A 102 0.74 10.97 11.10
N PHE A 103 0.44 12.04 10.35
CA PHE A 103 0.82 12.15 8.93
C PHE A 103 1.92 13.19 8.66
N ALA A 104 2.52 13.74 9.73
CA ALA A 104 3.51 14.81 9.63
C ALA A 104 4.66 14.46 8.66
N GLY A 105 4.78 15.23 7.58
CA GLY A 105 5.82 15.07 6.56
C GLY A 105 5.63 13.86 5.62
N ARG A 106 4.51 13.13 5.70
CA ARG A 106 4.23 11.93 4.90
C ARG A 106 2.99 12.04 4.01
N ILE A 107 2.28 13.16 4.03
CA ILE A 107 1.25 13.46 3.03
C ILE A 107 1.93 13.72 1.68
N HIS A 108 1.54 12.96 0.67
CA HIS A 108 2.07 13.05 -0.68
C HIS A 108 1.70 14.40 -1.31
N PRO A 109 2.63 15.11 -1.99
CA PRO A 109 2.39 16.45 -2.52
C PRO A 109 1.30 16.53 -3.60
N ASP A 110 0.99 15.42 -4.27
CA ASP A 110 -0.09 15.36 -5.27
C ASP A 110 -1.48 15.15 -4.66
N SER A 111 -1.60 15.08 -3.33
CA SER A 111 -2.89 14.93 -2.64
C SER A 111 -3.83 16.07 -3.04
N ALA A 112 -5.08 15.75 -3.37
CA ALA A 112 -6.01 16.70 -3.98
C ALA A 112 -7.49 16.38 -3.69
N ASP A 113 -8.33 17.40 -3.85
CA ASP A 113 -9.78 17.25 -3.98
C ASP A 113 -10.13 17.07 -5.46
N VAL A 114 -10.62 15.88 -5.81
CA VAL A 114 -10.99 15.52 -7.20
C VAL A 114 -12.45 15.84 -7.52
N ALA A 115 -13.28 16.07 -6.50
CA ALA A 115 -14.70 16.44 -6.64
C ALA A 115 -14.92 17.97 -6.56
N GLY A 116 -13.85 18.75 -6.38
CA GLY A 116 -13.95 20.19 -6.18
C GLY A 116 -12.60 20.92 -6.13
N ASN A 117 -12.51 21.90 -5.24
CA ASN A 117 -11.28 22.66 -4.97
C ASN A 117 -11.28 23.16 -3.52
N ARG A 118 -11.61 22.27 -2.58
CA ARG A 118 -11.80 22.56 -1.15
C ARG A 118 -10.53 22.37 -0.32
N GLY A 119 -9.49 21.76 -0.90
CA GLY A 119 -8.35 21.22 -0.16
C GLY A 119 -8.58 19.76 0.23
N ILE A 120 -7.57 19.14 0.84
CA ILE A 120 -7.61 17.71 1.18
C ILE A 120 -8.26 17.43 2.53
N ASP A 121 -8.51 18.46 3.34
CA ASP A 121 -9.15 18.32 4.64
C ASP A 121 -10.60 17.86 4.49
N GLY A 122 -10.96 16.81 5.24
CA GLY A 122 -12.31 16.26 5.28
C GLY A 122 -13.28 17.09 6.11
N GLU A 123 -14.57 16.99 5.79
CA GLU A 123 -15.65 17.54 6.64
C GLU A 123 -16.06 16.58 7.77
N ASP A 124 -15.82 15.29 7.57
CA ASP A 124 -15.97 14.22 8.56
C ASP A 124 -14.60 13.61 8.91
N ASP A 125 -14.60 12.52 9.69
CA ASP A 125 -13.39 11.82 10.10
C ASP A 125 -13.16 10.47 9.38
N HIS A 126 -14.01 10.08 8.42
CA HIS A 126 -13.97 8.73 7.84
C HIS A 126 -12.66 8.47 7.08
N GLY A 127 -12.31 9.32 6.11
CA GLY A 127 -11.06 9.19 5.37
C GLY A 127 -9.81 9.33 6.25
N THR A 128 -9.87 10.14 7.32
CA THR A 128 -8.82 10.22 8.34
C THR A 128 -8.64 8.88 9.06
N ASN A 129 -9.73 8.29 9.54
CA ASN A 129 -9.71 7.01 10.24
C ASN A 129 -9.19 5.87 9.34
N VAL A 130 -9.58 5.87 8.05
CA VAL A 130 -9.04 4.94 7.05
C VAL A 130 -7.53 5.13 6.86
N ALA A 131 -7.08 6.37 6.69
CA ALA A 131 -5.65 6.67 6.54
C ALA A 131 -4.82 6.30 7.79
N LEU A 132 -5.40 6.44 8.98
CA LEU A 132 -4.73 6.06 10.24
C LEU A 132 -4.47 4.55 10.30
N VAL A 133 -5.48 3.73 10.00
CA VAL A 133 -5.32 2.26 9.97
C VAL A 133 -4.27 1.85 8.94
N ALA A 134 -4.27 2.49 7.78
CA ALA A 134 -3.31 2.18 6.72
C ALA A 134 -1.86 2.57 7.11
N ALA A 135 -1.65 3.78 7.61
CA ALA A 135 -0.33 4.41 7.63
C ALA A 135 -0.09 5.44 8.76
N ALA A 136 -0.83 5.40 9.88
CA ALA A 136 -0.46 6.17 11.08
C ALA A 136 1.00 5.89 11.48
N ALA A 137 1.68 6.90 12.00
CA ALA A 137 3.11 6.84 12.22
C ALA A 137 3.44 5.86 13.35
N ARG A 138 4.71 5.47 13.41
CA ARG A 138 5.28 4.90 14.62
C ARG A 138 6.00 6.02 15.37
N ASN A 139 5.26 6.80 16.15
CA ASN A 139 5.72 8.04 16.78
C ASN A 139 5.49 8.07 18.31
N ASP A 140 5.08 6.94 18.91
CA ASP A 140 4.73 6.77 20.32
C ASP A 140 3.49 7.61 20.75
N THR A 141 2.63 7.97 19.80
CA THR A 141 1.36 8.67 20.06
C THR A 141 0.21 8.02 19.30
N GLY A 142 -1.03 8.17 19.79
CA GLY A 142 -2.21 7.73 19.04
C GLY A 142 -2.24 6.22 18.74
N VAL A 143 -2.22 5.90 17.44
CA VAL A 143 -2.39 4.55 16.87
C VAL A 143 -1.25 4.26 15.89
N LEU A 144 -1.00 2.99 15.62
CA LEU A 144 0.02 2.51 14.69
C LEU A 144 -0.62 1.92 13.43
N GLY A 145 -0.28 2.47 12.28
CA GLY A 145 -0.72 1.96 10.99
C GLY A 145 -0.01 0.67 10.57
N ILE A 146 -0.61 -0.07 9.63
CA ILE A 146 0.00 -1.28 9.07
C ILE A 146 1.32 -0.96 8.33
N ALA A 147 1.33 0.12 7.55
CA ALA A 147 2.46 0.59 6.76
C ALA A 147 2.93 1.96 7.26
N PHE A 148 3.41 2.02 8.51
CA PHE A 148 3.70 3.25 9.24
C PHE A 148 4.80 4.14 8.64
N ASP A 149 5.62 3.64 7.70
CA ASP A 149 6.62 4.43 6.97
C ASP A 149 6.15 4.84 5.56
N ALA A 150 4.95 4.44 5.13
CA ALA A 150 4.42 4.81 3.82
C ALA A 150 4.07 6.30 3.72
N GLN A 151 4.07 6.81 2.49
CA GLN A 151 3.45 8.09 2.17
C GLN A 151 1.96 7.91 1.88
N VAL A 152 1.15 8.83 2.36
CA VAL A 152 -0.30 8.84 2.15
C VAL A 152 -0.64 9.83 1.03
N LEU A 153 -1.18 9.34 -0.07
CA LEU A 153 -1.81 10.16 -1.10
C LEU A 153 -3.29 10.29 -0.76
N ALA A 154 -3.67 11.40 -0.12
CA ALA A 154 -5.04 11.68 0.26
C ALA A 154 -5.79 12.26 -0.94
N ILE A 155 -6.86 11.58 -1.35
CA ILE A 155 -7.68 11.96 -2.49
C ILE A 155 -9.10 12.15 -2.01
N ARG A 156 -9.50 13.41 -1.85
CA ARG A 156 -10.84 13.78 -1.41
C ARG A 156 -11.81 13.67 -2.59
N ALA A 157 -12.78 12.77 -2.51
CA ALA A 157 -13.69 12.43 -3.60
C ALA A 157 -15.19 12.54 -3.25
N ASP A 158 -15.51 12.97 -2.03
CA ASP A 158 -16.89 13.21 -1.61
C ASP A 158 -17.53 14.38 -2.37
N ASP A 159 -18.81 14.26 -2.67
CA ASP A 159 -19.62 15.33 -3.23
C ASP A 159 -19.64 16.53 -2.24
N PRO A 160 -19.33 17.76 -2.69
CA PRO A 160 -19.29 18.94 -1.84
C PRO A 160 -20.51 19.14 -0.94
N GLY A 161 -20.27 19.12 0.38
CA GLY A 161 -21.28 19.33 1.42
C GLY A 161 -22.17 18.11 1.72
N SER A 162 -21.88 16.94 1.14
CA SER A 162 -22.65 15.72 1.42
C SER A 162 -22.30 15.09 2.77
N CYS A 163 -21.05 15.21 3.22
CA CYS A 163 -20.56 14.53 4.43
C CYS A 163 -20.57 15.41 5.69
N GLY A 164 -20.59 16.75 5.56
CA GLY A 164 -20.55 17.66 6.72
C GLY A 164 -21.78 17.66 7.64
N ASN A 165 -22.84 16.91 7.31
CA ASN A 165 -23.96 16.67 8.21
C ASN A 165 -24.01 15.23 8.73
N ASP A 166 -23.10 14.34 8.29
CA ASP A 166 -23.06 12.98 8.81
C ASP A 166 -22.83 13.04 10.32
N THR A 167 -23.71 12.39 11.07
CA THR A 167 -23.60 12.30 12.52
C THR A 167 -23.79 10.85 12.91
N PRO A 168 -23.13 10.37 13.98
CA PRO A 168 -23.37 9.03 14.49
C PRO A 168 -24.83 8.78 14.90
N GLN A 169 -25.66 9.83 15.00
CA GLN A 169 -27.07 9.78 15.37
C GLN A 169 -28.02 9.70 14.17
N ASP A 170 -27.57 9.99 12.95
CA ASP A 170 -28.39 9.97 11.74
C ASP A 170 -27.69 9.24 10.59
N ALA A 171 -27.73 7.90 10.66
CA ALA A 171 -27.23 7.01 9.62
C ALA A 171 -27.99 7.11 8.28
N SER A 172 -28.98 8.00 8.15
CA SER A 172 -29.63 8.30 6.87
C SER A 172 -28.94 9.41 6.08
N LEU A 173 -28.05 10.17 6.74
CA LEU A 173 -27.18 11.14 6.10
C LEU A 173 -26.02 10.37 5.51
N THR A 174 -25.95 10.36 4.19
CA THR A 174 -24.96 9.59 3.44
C THR A 174 -23.98 10.56 2.83
N CYS A 175 -22.71 10.43 3.22
CA CYS A 175 -21.60 10.96 2.44
C CYS A 175 -21.72 10.37 1.01
N LEU A 176 -21.79 11.24 0.00
CA LEU A 176 -22.02 10.83 -1.38
C LEU A 176 -20.72 10.89 -2.14
N PHE A 177 -20.51 9.92 -3.03
CA PHE A 177 -19.34 9.85 -3.88
C PHE A 177 -19.82 9.57 -5.29
N ALA A 178 -19.51 10.47 -6.22
CA ALA A 178 -19.84 10.23 -7.60
C ALA A 178 -18.71 9.49 -8.32
N ASP A 179 -19.08 8.46 -9.09
CA ASP A 179 -18.12 7.57 -9.76
C ASP A 179 -17.11 8.30 -10.65
N GLN A 180 -17.47 9.43 -11.26
CA GLN A 180 -16.51 10.19 -12.07
C GLN A 180 -15.37 10.78 -11.23
N ASP A 181 -15.64 11.15 -9.98
CA ASP A 181 -14.67 11.74 -9.07
C ASP A 181 -13.82 10.65 -8.43
N ILE A 182 -14.42 9.50 -8.08
CA ILE A 182 -13.67 8.28 -7.72
C ILE A 182 -12.73 7.87 -8.86
N ALA A 183 -13.22 7.87 -10.11
CA ALA A 183 -12.41 7.52 -11.29
C ALA A 183 -11.23 8.47 -11.49
N ALA A 184 -11.46 9.79 -11.34
CA ALA A 184 -10.40 10.78 -11.37
C ALA A 184 -9.37 10.56 -10.25
N GLY A 185 -9.82 10.17 -9.06
CA GLY A 185 -8.97 9.78 -7.95
C GLY A 185 -8.12 8.54 -8.25
N VAL A 186 -8.69 7.52 -8.87
CA VAL A 186 -7.95 6.31 -9.29
C VAL A 186 -6.88 6.67 -10.31
N ASP A 187 -7.19 7.49 -11.31
CA ASP A 187 -6.22 7.95 -12.31
C ASP A 187 -5.10 8.81 -11.66
N LEU A 188 -5.46 9.70 -10.72
CA LEU A 188 -4.49 10.49 -9.95
C LEU A 188 -3.54 9.57 -9.19
N ALA A 189 -4.07 8.57 -8.48
CA ALA A 189 -3.27 7.59 -7.74
C ALA A 189 -2.25 6.87 -8.62
N VAL A 190 -2.65 6.43 -9.82
CA VAL A 190 -1.75 5.81 -10.80
C VAL A 190 -0.66 6.80 -11.22
N SER A 191 -1.03 8.04 -11.54
CA SER A 191 -0.09 9.06 -12.02
C SER A 191 0.92 9.51 -10.95
N SER A 192 0.52 9.47 -9.68
CA SER A 192 1.35 9.76 -8.51
C SER A 192 2.16 8.54 -8.04
N GLY A 193 2.10 7.42 -8.76
CA GLY A 193 2.93 6.24 -8.48
C GLY A 193 2.47 5.41 -7.28
N ALA A 194 1.21 5.55 -6.86
CA ALA A 194 0.61 4.71 -5.82
C ALA A 194 0.77 3.22 -6.15
N LYS A 195 1.10 2.41 -5.14
CA LYS A 195 1.15 0.95 -5.27
C LYS A 195 -0.16 0.30 -4.86
N VAL A 196 -0.86 0.94 -3.93
CA VAL A 196 -2.14 0.50 -3.40
C VAL A 196 -3.11 1.67 -3.46
N VAL A 197 -4.33 1.39 -3.91
CA VAL A 197 -5.48 2.29 -3.81
C VAL A 197 -6.48 1.65 -2.85
N ASN A 198 -6.92 2.39 -1.85
CA ASN A 198 -8.00 1.99 -0.96
C ASN A 198 -9.29 2.72 -1.33
N LEU A 199 -10.36 1.95 -1.51
CA LEU A 199 -11.74 2.40 -1.70
C LEU A 199 -12.58 1.87 -0.53
N SER A 200 -12.66 2.63 0.56
CA SER A 200 -13.59 2.33 1.67
C SER A 200 -15.01 2.79 1.34
N LEU A 201 -15.44 2.47 0.12
CA LEU A 201 -16.67 2.93 -0.52
C LEU A 201 -17.50 1.72 -0.96
N GLY A 202 -18.79 1.92 -1.08
CA GLY A 202 -19.74 0.89 -1.48
C GLY A 202 -21.01 1.47 -2.09
N GLY A 203 -21.91 0.59 -2.53
CA GLY A 203 -23.20 0.97 -3.09
C GLY A 203 -23.57 0.16 -4.34
N GLY A 204 -24.27 0.83 -5.26
CA GLY A 204 -24.73 0.23 -6.51
C GLY A 204 -23.60 -0.10 -7.48
N PRO A 205 -23.90 -0.76 -8.62
CA PRO A 205 -22.90 -1.08 -9.65
C PRO A 205 -22.15 0.17 -10.10
N ALA A 206 -20.81 0.09 -10.12
CA ALA A 206 -19.97 1.18 -10.61
C ALA A 206 -20.21 1.43 -12.10
N SER A 207 -20.22 2.70 -12.49
CA SER A 207 -20.37 3.16 -13.86
C SER A 207 -19.13 2.87 -14.70
N GLN A 208 -19.31 2.84 -16.02
CA GLN A 208 -18.24 2.48 -16.96
C GLN A 208 -16.99 3.37 -16.82
N VAL A 209 -17.13 4.65 -16.45
CA VAL A 209 -16.00 5.56 -16.28
C VAL A 209 -15.07 5.10 -15.16
N LEU A 210 -15.63 4.66 -14.03
CA LEU A 210 -14.88 4.12 -12.91
C LEU A 210 -14.30 2.75 -13.23
N LEU A 211 -15.08 1.87 -13.89
CA LEU A 211 -14.59 0.56 -14.33
C LEU A 211 -13.37 0.69 -15.25
N ASP A 212 -13.40 1.64 -16.20
CA ASP A 212 -12.28 1.89 -17.10
C ASP A 212 -11.04 2.42 -16.34
N ALA A 213 -11.22 3.26 -15.31
CA ALA A 213 -10.13 3.76 -14.48
C ALA A 213 -9.49 2.64 -13.64
N VAL A 214 -10.31 1.78 -13.01
CA VAL A 214 -9.83 0.62 -12.25
C VAL A 214 -9.09 -0.38 -13.14
N ALA A 215 -9.59 -0.61 -14.36
CA ALA A 215 -8.90 -1.46 -15.34
C ALA A 215 -7.54 -0.88 -15.74
N ARG A 216 -7.42 0.45 -15.92
CA ARG A 216 -6.14 1.13 -16.15
C ARG A 216 -5.18 0.99 -14.97
N ALA A 217 -5.66 1.19 -13.75
CA ALA A 217 -4.86 1.05 -12.54
C ALA A 217 -4.31 -0.38 -12.40
N SER A 218 -5.17 -1.37 -12.62
CA SER A 218 -4.79 -2.78 -12.60
C SER A 218 -3.77 -3.12 -13.69
N ALA A 219 -3.95 -2.61 -14.91
CA ALA A 219 -2.98 -2.77 -15.99
C ALA A 219 -1.63 -2.08 -15.71
N ALA A 220 -1.62 -1.03 -14.89
CA ALA A 220 -0.41 -0.38 -14.38
C ALA A 220 0.24 -1.12 -13.20
N GLY A 221 -0.36 -2.22 -12.73
CA GLY A 221 0.13 -3.02 -11.62
C GLY A 221 -0.21 -2.46 -10.23
N VAL A 222 -1.15 -1.52 -10.15
CA VAL A 222 -1.68 -1.02 -8.88
C VAL A 222 -2.61 -2.07 -8.29
N VAL A 223 -2.52 -2.29 -6.97
CA VAL A 223 -3.50 -3.11 -6.23
C VAL A 223 -4.62 -2.19 -5.77
N VAL A 224 -5.87 -2.56 -6.07
CA VAL A 224 -7.05 -1.84 -5.59
C VAL A 224 -7.69 -2.68 -4.49
N VAL A 225 -7.85 -2.08 -3.32
CA VAL A 225 -8.54 -2.67 -2.18
C VAL A 225 -9.90 -1.99 -2.05
N VAL A 226 -10.98 -2.76 -2.02
CA VAL A 226 -12.35 -2.24 -1.95
C VAL A 226 -13.11 -2.91 -0.81
N ALA A 227 -13.89 -2.15 -0.06
CA ALA A 227 -14.73 -2.68 1.01
C ALA A 227 -15.79 -3.64 0.45
N ALA A 228 -16.15 -4.69 1.20
CA ALA A 228 -17.17 -5.64 0.78
C ALA A 228 -18.60 -5.09 0.82
N GLY A 229 -18.84 -4.05 1.63
CA GLY A 229 -20.17 -3.50 1.92
C GLY A 229 -20.66 -3.83 3.34
N ASN A 230 -21.65 -3.06 3.79
CA ASN A 230 -22.17 -3.05 5.17
C ASN A 230 -23.63 -3.53 5.30
N SER A 231 -24.12 -4.32 4.35
CA SER A 231 -25.49 -4.86 4.29
C SER A 231 -25.58 -6.35 4.65
N GLY A 232 -24.55 -6.90 5.30
CA GLY A 232 -24.50 -8.31 5.78
C GLY A 232 -25.57 -8.67 6.80
N ASP A 233 -26.19 -7.67 7.44
CA ASP A 233 -27.31 -7.84 8.37
C ASP A 233 -28.70 -7.80 7.67
N GLY A 234 -28.72 -7.60 6.35
CA GLY A 234 -29.94 -7.47 5.56
C GLY A 234 -30.62 -6.09 5.66
N SER A 235 -29.89 -5.07 6.13
CA SER A 235 -30.36 -3.67 6.17
C SER A 235 -30.77 -3.11 4.81
N ASP A 236 -30.12 -3.55 3.71
CA ASP A 236 -30.56 -3.28 2.34
C ASP A 236 -31.09 -4.56 1.68
N PRO A 237 -32.41 -4.66 1.40
CA PRO A 237 -32.99 -5.85 0.76
C PRO A 237 -32.55 -6.06 -0.70
N ASN A 238 -31.92 -5.06 -1.33
CA ASN A 238 -31.41 -5.15 -2.70
C ASN A 238 -29.98 -5.71 -2.76
N ILE A 239 -29.29 -5.81 -1.62
CA ILE A 239 -27.92 -6.31 -1.53
C ILE A 239 -27.94 -7.64 -0.75
N PRO A 240 -27.65 -8.78 -1.39
CA PRO A 240 -27.56 -10.05 -0.68
C PRO A 240 -26.44 -10.01 0.38
N ALA A 241 -26.79 -10.34 1.63
CA ALA A 241 -25.84 -10.37 2.74
C ALA A 241 -24.66 -11.34 2.53
N ASP A 242 -24.87 -12.39 1.73
CA ASP A 242 -23.89 -13.45 1.45
C ASP A 242 -22.99 -13.17 0.23
N GLN A 243 -23.06 -11.96 -0.34
CA GLN A 243 -22.23 -11.50 -1.45
C GLN A 243 -21.64 -10.12 -1.12
N PRO A 244 -20.50 -9.73 -1.74
CA PRO A 244 -20.08 -8.35 -1.73
C PRO A 244 -21.15 -7.46 -2.36
N ASP A 245 -21.16 -6.18 -2.01
CA ASP A 245 -22.07 -5.23 -2.65
C ASP A 245 -21.79 -5.10 -4.16
N PRO A 246 -22.77 -4.56 -4.93
CA PRO A 246 -22.60 -4.41 -6.37
C PRO A 246 -21.42 -3.52 -6.78
N PHE A 247 -21.10 -2.48 -6.00
CA PHE A 247 -19.94 -1.62 -6.25
C PHE A 247 -18.64 -2.42 -6.22
N ALA A 248 -18.36 -3.12 -5.12
CA ALA A 248 -17.17 -3.95 -4.93
C ALA A 248 -17.07 -5.05 -5.99
N SER A 249 -18.18 -5.72 -6.27
CA SER A 249 -18.24 -6.79 -7.28
C SER A 249 -17.89 -6.28 -8.69
N THR A 250 -18.41 -5.10 -9.07
CA THR A 250 -18.15 -4.53 -10.40
C THR A 250 -16.74 -3.94 -10.51
N VAL A 251 -16.24 -3.26 -9.48
CA VAL A 251 -14.85 -2.79 -9.38
C VAL A 251 -13.88 -3.95 -9.50
N ARG A 252 -14.11 -5.04 -8.75
CA ARG A 252 -13.37 -6.30 -8.90
C ARG A 252 -13.40 -6.74 -10.34
N GLN A 253 -14.61 -6.91 -10.91
CA GLN A 253 -14.82 -7.40 -12.28
C GLN A 253 -13.96 -6.67 -13.32
N ALA A 254 -13.85 -5.35 -13.22
CA ALA A 254 -13.03 -4.55 -14.13
C ALA A 254 -11.52 -4.68 -13.89
N GLY A 255 -11.07 -4.74 -12.63
CA GLY A 255 -9.64 -4.74 -12.32
C GLY A 255 -8.97 -6.13 -12.31
N GLY A 256 -9.73 -7.23 -12.35
CA GLY A 256 -9.11 -8.56 -12.44
C GLY A 256 -8.40 -8.96 -11.15
N ASP A 257 -7.27 -9.66 -11.27
CA ASP A 257 -6.54 -10.23 -10.12
C ASP A 257 -5.88 -9.16 -9.22
N ASN A 258 -5.86 -7.91 -9.67
CA ASN A 258 -5.31 -6.77 -8.94
C ASN A 258 -6.31 -6.12 -7.96
N VAL A 259 -7.56 -6.58 -7.92
CA VAL A 259 -8.57 -6.06 -6.99
C VAL A 259 -8.83 -7.08 -5.89
N ILE A 260 -8.78 -6.60 -4.65
CA ILE A 260 -9.08 -7.38 -3.45
C ILE A 260 -10.29 -6.76 -2.77
N ILE A 261 -11.34 -7.57 -2.57
CA ILE A 261 -12.51 -7.20 -1.77
C ILE A 261 -12.23 -7.54 -0.30
N VAL A 262 -12.58 -6.65 0.63
CA VAL A 262 -12.29 -6.84 2.06
C VAL A 262 -13.54 -6.79 2.92
N GLY A 263 -13.80 -7.90 3.62
CA GLY A 263 -14.82 -8.01 4.65
C GLY A 263 -14.34 -7.62 6.03
N SER A 264 -15.28 -7.28 6.92
CA SER A 264 -15.01 -7.03 8.32
C SER A 264 -15.18 -8.29 9.17
N VAL A 265 -14.25 -8.53 10.09
CA VAL A 265 -14.35 -9.53 11.16
C VAL A 265 -14.21 -8.88 12.53
N ASN A 266 -14.80 -9.52 13.54
CA ASN A 266 -14.69 -9.11 14.93
C ASN A 266 -13.39 -9.65 15.59
N ALA A 267 -13.22 -9.38 16.88
CA ALA A 267 -12.03 -9.79 17.64
C ALA A 267 -11.77 -11.32 17.66
N ASN A 268 -12.80 -12.13 17.43
CA ASN A 268 -12.71 -13.59 17.38
C ASN A 268 -12.44 -14.13 15.96
N GLY A 269 -12.40 -13.27 14.94
CA GLY A 269 -12.26 -13.66 13.54
C GLY A 269 -13.56 -14.12 12.87
N ASP A 270 -14.71 -14.01 13.56
CA ASP A 270 -16.01 -14.22 12.93
C ASP A 270 -16.41 -12.96 12.13
N PHE A 271 -17.14 -13.14 11.03
CA PHE A 271 -17.68 -12.01 10.27
C PHE A 271 -18.44 -11.04 11.19
N SER A 272 -18.15 -9.75 11.04
CA SER A 272 -18.95 -8.69 11.64
C SER A 272 -20.37 -8.79 11.10
N GLY A 273 -21.38 -8.54 11.95
CA GLY A 273 -22.79 -8.76 11.59
C GLY A 273 -23.24 -7.96 10.37
N PHE A 274 -22.67 -6.78 10.15
CA PHE A 274 -22.93 -5.93 8.99
C PHE A 274 -22.10 -6.30 7.76
N SER A 275 -21.05 -7.12 7.87
CA SER A 275 -20.15 -7.38 6.75
C SER A 275 -20.83 -8.22 5.68
N ASN A 276 -20.93 -7.69 4.47
CA ASN A 276 -21.21 -8.48 3.28
C ASN A 276 -20.14 -9.59 3.13
N GLN A 277 -20.57 -10.82 2.86
CA GLN A 277 -19.67 -11.98 2.79
C GLN A 277 -19.10 -12.19 1.38
N ALA A 278 -18.09 -13.05 1.28
CA ALA A 278 -17.33 -13.26 0.05
C ALA A 278 -18.13 -13.82 -1.14
N GLY A 279 -19.17 -14.60 -0.87
CA GLY A 279 -20.04 -15.17 -1.88
C GLY A 279 -19.29 -15.82 -3.06
N SER A 280 -19.66 -15.42 -4.26
CA SER A 280 -19.05 -15.89 -5.52
C SER A 280 -17.64 -15.34 -5.78
N GLU A 281 -17.23 -14.30 -5.04
CA GLU A 281 -15.94 -13.60 -5.21
C GLU A 281 -14.87 -14.11 -4.22
N SER A 282 -15.08 -15.26 -3.57
CA SER A 282 -14.17 -15.83 -2.55
C SER A 282 -12.70 -15.98 -2.96
N ALA A 283 -12.38 -16.05 -4.25
CA ALA A 283 -11.02 -16.10 -4.75
C ALA A 283 -10.27 -14.75 -4.65
N PHE A 284 -11.01 -13.64 -4.53
CA PHE A 284 -10.51 -12.26 -4.52
C PHE A 284 -10.88 -11.54 -3.22
N TYR A 285 -11.21 -12.29 -2.18
CA TYR A 285 -11.76 -11.75 -0.94
C TYR A 285 -10.86 -12.07 0.25
N LEU A 286 -10.60 -11.06 1.08
CA LEU A 286 -9.93 -11.19 2.37
C LEU A 286 -10.82 -10.62 3.48
N THR A 287 -10.49 -10.92 4.73
CA THR A 287 -11.14 -10.32 5.90
C THR A 287 -10.13 -9.52 6.70
N ALA A 288 -10.57 -8.39 7.23
CA ALA A 288 -9.79 -7.51 8.10
C ALA A 288 -10.58 -7.04 9.32
N ARG A 289 -9.86 -6.59 10.35
CA ARG A 289 -10.39 -5.92 11.54
C ARG A 289 -9.70 -4.57 11.66
#